data_AF-A0A0K0D136-F1
#
_entry.id   AF-A0A0K0D136-F1
#
_cell.length_a   1.000
_cell.length_b   1.000
_cell.length_c   1.000
_cell.angle_alpha   90.00
_cell.angle_beta   90.00
_cell.angle_gamma   90.00
#
_symmetry.space_group_name_H-M   'P 1'
#
loop_
_entity.id
_entity.type
_entity.pdbx_description
1 polymer ?
#
loop_
_entity_poly.entity_id
_entity_poly.type
_entity_poly.pdbx_seq_one_letter_code
_entity_poly.pdbx_strand_id
1 'polypeptide(L)'
;MAPVPSKARVYADVNPSRPREYWDYESHVIEWGNIDDYQLVRKLGRGKYSEPVKKKKIKREIKILENLRGGTNVITLLDVVKDPISRTPALIFEYVNNSDFKQLYGTLSDLDIRYYLYELLKALDYCHSQGIMHRDVKPHNVMIDHEKKQLRLIDWGLAEFYHPKQDYNVRVASRYFKVG
;
A
#
# COMPACT_ATOMS: atom_id res chain seq x y z
N MET A 1 16.88 18.31 24.94
CA MET A 1 16.21 17.16 25.59
C MET A 1 16.11 16.03 24.58
N ALA A 2 16.38 14.79 24.97
CA ALA A 2 16.12 13.63 24.11
C ALA A 2 14.60 13.44 23.93
N PRO A 3 14.13 12.99 22.76
CA PRO A 3 12.70 12.74 22.54
C PRO A 3 12.20 11.64 23.47
N VAL A 4 10.99 11.83 24.01
CA VAL A 4 10.33 10.83 24.87
C VAL A 4 9.91 9.63 23.99
N PRO A 5 10.22 8.38 24.37
CA PRO A 5 9.80 7.21 23.60
C PRO A 5 8.28 7.13 23.46
N SER A 6 7.79 6.82 22.27
CA SER A 6 6.37 6.63 21.99
C SER A 6 6.06 5.18 21.57
N LYS A 7 4.88 4.69 21.95
CA LYS A 7 4.34 3.38 21.59
C LYS A 7 2.93 3.57 21.05
N ALA A 8 2.56 2.80 20.02
CA ALA A 8 1.20 2.82 19.49
C ALA A 8 0.20 2.41 20.58
N ARG A 9 -0.96 3.08 20.62
CA ARG A 9 -2.02 2.77 21.59
C ARG A 9 -2.68 1.41 21.33
N VAL A 10 -2.68 0.97 20.08
CA VAL A 10 -3.27 -0.29 19.61
C VAL A 10 -2.27 -1.03 18.72
N TYR A 11 -2.41 -2.35 18.65
CA TYR A 11 -1.62 -3.24 17.77
C TYR A 11 -0.09 -3.17 17.92
N ALA A 12 0.39 -2.60 19.02
CA ALA A 12 1.80 -2.25 19.15
C ALA A 12 2.74 -3.47 19.17
N ASP A 13 2.28 -4.59 19.71
CA ASP A 13 3.08 -5.80 19.87
C ASP A 13 2.75 -6.89 18.82
N VAL A 14 1.98 -6.55 17.78
CA VAL A 14 1.60 -7.49 16.72
C VAL A 14 2.84 -8.08 16.03
N ASN A 15 3.71 -7.26 15.44
CA ASN A 15 4.90 -7.77 14.77
C ASN A 15 5.89 -8.48 15.72
N PRO A 16 6.19 -7.97 16.93
CA PRO A 16 6.96 -8.72 17.93
C PRO A 16 6.41 -10.11 18.26
N SER A 17 5.09 -10.31 18.18
CA SER A 17 4.45 -11.62 18.42
C SER A 17 4.41 -12.54 17.20
N ARG A 18 4.78 -12.04 16.01
CA ARG A 18 4.79 -12.81 14.76
C ARG A 18 6.16 -13.48 14.53
N PRO A 19 6.21 -14.59 13.78
CA PRO A 19 7.46 -15.15 13.28
C PRO A 19 8.27 -14.09 12.52
N ARG A 20 9.61 -14.19 12.59
CA ARG A 20 10.52 -13.19 12.02
C ARG A 20 10.30 -13.02 10.51
N GLU A 21 10.03 -14.10 9.81
CA GLU A 21 9.73 -14.14 8.36
C GLU A 21 8.48 -13.34 7.96
N TYR A 22 7.62 -12.97 8.92
CA TYR A 22 6.46 -12.13 8.66
C TYR A 22 6.85 -10.69 8.31
N TRP A 23 7.82 -10.12 9.03
CA TRP A 23 8.21 -8.71 8.92
C TRP A 23 9.65 -8.49 8.42
N ASP A 24 10.52 -9.52 8.45
CA ASP A 24 11.89 -9.46 7.91
C ASP A 24 11.89 -9.58 6.38
N TYR A 25 11.39 -8.55 5.72
CA TYR A 25 11.33 -8.46 4.27
C TYR A 25 12.72 -8.44 3.59
N GLU A 26 13.81 -8.20 4.31
CA GLU A 26 15.15 -8.24 3.71
C GLU A 26 15.56 -9.67 3.36
N SER A 27 15.21 -10.62 4.23
CA SER A 27 15.39 -12.06 4.02
C SER A 27 14.38 -12.68 3.05
N HIS A 28 13.28 -12.00 2.73
CA HIS A 28 12.23 -12.54 1.87
C HIS A 28 12.76 -12.89 0.47
N VAL A 29 12.45 -14.11 0.01
CA VAL A 29 12.79 -14.63 -1.30
C VAL A 29 11.57 -14.45 -2.20
N ILE A 30 11.75 -13.73 -3.30
CA ILE A 30 10.69 -13.48 -4.27
C ILE A 30 10.75 -14.56 -5.35
N GLU A 31 9.63 -15.24 -5.54
CA GLU A 31 9.39 -16.09 -6.71
C GLU A 31 8.94 -15.19 -7.86
N TRP A 32 9.74 -15.13 -8.93
CA TRP A 32 9.47 -14.24 -10.07
C TRP A 32 8.72 -15.00 -11.16
N GLY A 33 7.53 -14.50 -11.52
CA GLY A 33 6.81 -14.92 -12.72
C GLY A 33 7.41 -14.33 -14.00
N ASN A 34 6.90 -14.77 -15.15
CA ASN A 34 7.31 -14.25 -16.46
C ASN A 34 6.39 -13.10 -16.90
N ILE A 35 6.99 -11.97 -17.29
CA ILE A 35 6.20 -10.83 -17.79
C ILE A 35 5.46 -11.16 -19.10
N ASP A 36 5.96 -12.13 -19.88
CA ASP A 36 5.36 -12.52 -21.18
C ASP A 36 3.98 -13.18 -21.02
N ASP A 37 3.61 -13.61 -19.82
CA ASP A 37 2.27 -14.12 -19.50
C ASP A 37 1.21 -12.98 -19.54
N TYR A 38 1.65 -11.73 -19.62
CA TYR A 38 0.81 -10.54 -19.59
C TYR A 38 1.04 -9.66 -20.81
N GLN A 39 -0.05 -9.08 -21.34
CA GLN A 39 0.01 -8.12 -22.44
C GLN A 39 -0.48 -6.74 -22.00
N LEU A 40 0.30 -5.70 -22.30
CA LEU A 40 -0.06 -4.32 -22.00
C LEU A 40 -1.13 -3.83 -22.98
N VAL A 41 -2.37 -3.68 -22.50
CA VAL A 41 -3.48 -3.17 -23.31
C VAL A 41 -3.48 -1.65 -23.38
N ARG A 42 -3.28 -0.97 -22.24
CA ARG A 42 -3.34 0.49 -22.16
C ARG A 42 -2.57 1.03 -20.96
N LYS A 43 -1.94 2.20 -21.13
CA LYS A 43 -1.31 2.94 -20.03
C LYS A 43 -2.36 3.79 -19.29
N LEU A 44 -2.51 3.57 -17.98
CA LEU A 44 -3.49 4.28 -17.14
C LEU A 44 -2.92 5.50 -16.40
N GLY A 45 -1.59 5.62 -16.29
CA GLY A 45 -0.96 6.74 -15.60
C GLY A 45 0.56 6.75 -15.70
N ARG A 46 1.18 7.76 -15.11
CA ARG A 46 2.64 7.83 -14.90
C ARG A 46 2.89 8.04 -13.40
N GLY A 47 3.45 7.04 -12.73
CA GLY A 47 4.00 7.21 -11.40
C GLY A 47 5.29 8.03 -11.43
N LYS A 48 5.63 8.70 -10.33
CA LYS A 48 6.95 9.33 -10.16
C LYS A 48 7.99 8.24 -9.90
N TYR A 49 8.48 7.61 -10.96
CA TYR A 49 9.63 6.72 -10.88
C TYR A 49 10.85 7.47 -11.41
N SER A 50 11.55 8.16 -10.51
CA SER A 50 12.87 8.72 -10.75
C SER A 50 13.87 7.95 -9.89
N GLU A 51 14.91 7.40 -10.52
CA GLU A 51 15.96 6.52 -9.97
C GLU A 51 15.63 5.02 -9.86
N PRO A 52 16.63 4.13 -10.01
CA PRO A 52 16.46 2.70 -9.75
C PRO A 52 15.95 2.49 -8.32
N VAL A 53 14.75 1.92 -8.21
CA VAL A 53 14.15 1.59 -6.91
C VAL A 53 15.04 0.56 -6.21
N LYS A 54 15.53 0.90 -5.02
CA LYS A 54 16.39 0.01 -4.23
C LYS A 54 15.68 -1.32 -3.99
N LYS A 55 16.35 -2.46 -4.24
CA LYS A 55 15.82 -3.82 -4.04
C LYS A 55 15.10 -4.01 -2.69
N LYS A 56 15.64 -3.41 -1.61
CA LYS A 56 15.05 -3.42 -0.27
C LYS A 56 13.62 -2.86 -0.23
N LYS A 57 13.33 -1.77 -0.97
CA LYS A 57 11.99 -1.19 -1.06
C LYS A 57 11.01 -2.11 -1.77
N ILE A 58 11.45 -2.76 -2.86
CA ILE A 58 10.64 -3.68 -3.64
C ILE A 58 10.26 -4.91 -2.79
N LYS A 59 11.23 -5.51 -2.10
CA LYS A 59 10.97 -6.64 -1.19
C LYS A 59 9.97 -6.27 -0.09
N ARG A 60 10.09 -5.06 0.48
CA ARG A 60 9.16 -4.58 1.50
C ARG A 60 7.73 -4.45 0.96
N GLU A 61 7.58 -3.81 -0.19
CA GLU A 61 6.26 -3.60 -0.81
C GLU A 61 5.58 -4.94 -1.13
N ILE A 62 6.32 -5.86 -1.76
CA ILE A 62 5.82 -7.22 -2.03
C ILE A 62 5.41 -7.92 -0.75
N LYS A 63 6.29 -7.94 0.26
CA LYS A 63 6.01 -8.64 1.53
C LYS A 63 4.79 -8.08 2.25
N ILE A 64 4.61 -6.76 2.21
CA ILE A 64 3.43 -6.09 2.76
C ILE A 64 2.17 -6.49 1.99
N LEU A 65 2.21 -6.45 0.65
CA LEU A 65 1.07 -6.82 -0.18
C LEU A 65 0.68 -8.30 -0.02
N GLU A 66 1.64 -9.20 0.10
CA GLU A 66 1.41 -10.61 0.40
C GLU A 66 0.73 -10.78 1.77
N ASN A 67 1.24 -10.13 2.82
CA ASN A 67 0.68 -10.21 4.16
C ASN A 67 -0.73 -9.59 4.25
N LEU A 68 -1.05 -8.62 3.40
CA LEU A 68 -2.36 -7.95 3.36
C LEU A 68 -3.33 -8.57 2.34
N ARG A 69 -2.91 -9.59 1.57
CA ARG A 69 -3.73 -10.21 0.54
C ARG A 69 -5.03 -10.77 1.13
N GLY A 70 -6.15 -10.47 0.47
CA GLY A 70 -7.49 -10.84 0.96
C GLY A 70 -8.05 -9.91 2.05
N GLY A 71 -7.28 -8.90 2.46
CA GLY A 71 -7.71 -7.87 3.39
C GLY A 71 -8.84 -7.01 2.86
N THR A 72 -9.72 -6.58 3.76
CA THR A 72 -10.85 -5.71 3.40
C THR A 72 -10.35 -4.42 2.76
N ASN A 73 -10.81 -4.15 1.53
CA ASN A 73 -10.52 -2.94 0.77
C ASN A 73 -9.02 -2.64 0.53
N VAL A 74 -8.15 -3.66 0.61
CA VAL A 74 -6.75 -3.58 0.18
C VAL A 74 -6.63 -4.13 -1.25
N ILE A 75 -5.86 -3.47 -2.11
CA ILE A 75 -5.61 -3.99 -3.46
C ILE A 75 -4.93 -5.36 -3.44
N THR A 76 -5.43 -6.28 -4.24
CA THR A 76 -4.89 -7.63 -4.34
C THR A 76 -3.70 -7.68 -5.29
N LEU A 77 -2.53 -8.04 -4.78
CA LEU A 77 -1.39 -8.47 -5.58
C LEU A 77 -1.67 -9.89 -6.11
N LEU A 78 -1.70 -10.03 -7.43
CA LEU A 78 -1.93 -11.29 -8.12
C LEU A 78 -0.64 -12.02 -8.43
N ASP A 79 0.39 -11.27 -8.86
CA ASP A 79 1.66 -11.84 -9.32
C ASP A 79 2.80 -10.80 -9.22
N VAL A 80 4.03 -11.29 -9.16
CA VAL A 80 5.26 -10.51 -9.16
C VAL A 80 6.14 -11.01 -10.29
N VAL A 81 6.23 -10.22 -11.36
CA VAL A 81 6.93 -10.63 -12.58
C VAL A 81 8.21 -9.85 -12.77
N LYS A 82 9.10 -10.40 -13.59
CA LYS A 82 10.33 -9.74 -13.98
C LYS A 82 10.57 -9.89 -15.47
N ASP A 83 10.85 -8.77 -16.11
CA ASP A 83 11.26 -8.79 -17.51
C ASP A 83 12.61 -9.51 -17.65
N PRO A 84 12.71 -10.57 -18.49
CA PRO A 84 13.91 -11.39 -18.57
C PRO A 84 15.12 -10.61 -19.14
N ILE A 85 14.88 -9.59 -19.97
CA ILE A 85 15.90 -8.83 -20.69
C ILE A 85 16.40 -7.65 -19.86
N SER A 86 15.52 -6.69 -19.58
CA SER A 86 15.79 -5.48 -18.81
C SER A 86 15.96 -5.73 -17.31
N ARG A 87 15.53 -6.90 -16.81
CA ARG A 87 15.53 -7.26 -15.39
C ARG A 87 14.66 -6.32 -14.55
N THR A 88 13.73 -5.60 -15.18
CA THR A 88 12.80 -4.68 -14.51
C THR A 88 11.70 -5.48 -13.82
N PRO A 89 11.51 -5.32 -12.50
CA PRO A 89 10.42 -5.95 -11.78
C PRO A 89 9.10 -5.21 -12.02
N ALA A 90 7.98 -5.94 -12.04
CA ALA A 90 6.63 -5.39 -12.10
C ALA A 90 5.70 -6.14 -11.14
N LEU A 91 4.71 -5.42 -10.62
CA LEU A 91 3.67 -5.95 -9.74
C LEU A 91 2.36 -6.01 -10.51
N ILE A 92 1.69 -7.15 -10.48
CA ILE A 92 0.42 -7.39 -11.16
C ILE A 92 -0.70 -7.37 -10.13
N PHE A 93 -1.73 -6.55 -10.35
CA PHE A 93 -2.82 -6.34 -9.41
C PHE A 93 -4.18 -6.72 -10.01
N GLU A 94 -5.19 -6.91 -9.15
CA GLU A 94 -6.57 -6.94 -9.59
C GLU A 94 -6.94 -5.66 -10.36
N TYR A 95 -7.81 -5.80 -11.36
CA TYR A 95 -8.33 -4.64 -12.07
C TYR A 95 -9.40 -3.93 -11.22
N VAL A 96 -9.27 -2.62 -11.07
CA VAL A 96 -10.27 -1.76 -10.42
C VAL A 96 -10.72 -0.70 -11.41
N ASN A 97 -12.02 -0.61 -11.65
CA ASN A 97 -12.61 0.40 -12.52
C ASN A 97 -12.66 1.76 -11.81
N ASN A 98 -11.52 2.44 -11.74
CA ASN A 98 -11.39 3.67 -10.98
C ASN A 98 -12.10 4.86 -11.64
N SER A 99 -13.03 5.47 -10.93
CA SER A 99 -13.55 6.80 -11.22
C SER A 99 -12.49 7.86 -10.87
N ASP A 100 -12.20 8.80 -11.77
CA ASP A 100 -11.23 9.86 -11.50
C ASP A 100 -11.67 10.69 -10.29
N PHE A 101 -10.81 10.75 -9.26
CA PHE A 101 -11.16 11.39 -8.00
C PHE A 101 -11.53 12.87 -8.15
N LYS A 102 -10.92 13.60 -9.11
CA LYS A 102 -11.24 15.02 -9.33
C LYS A 102 -12.63 15.21 -9.90
N GLN A 103 -13.10 14.27 -10.71
CA GLN A 103 -14.47 14.28 -11.23
C GLN A 103 -15.46 13.83 -10.17
N LEU A 104 -15.09 12.82 -9.38
CA LEU A 104 -15.97 12.20 -8.40
C LEU A 104 -16.25 13.10 -7.19
N TYR A 105 -15.25 13.80 -6.65
CA TYR A 105 -15.41 14.53 -5.39
C TYR A 105 -16.53 15.58 -5.43
N GLY A 106 -16.73 16.25 -6.57
CA GLY A 106 -17.79 17.25 -6.75
C GLY A 106 -19.20 16.68 -6.86
N THR A 107 -19.35 15.36 -7.01
CA THR A 107 -20.65 14.69 -7.21
C THR A 107 -21.08 13.82 -6.04
N LEU A 108 -20.21 13.60 -5.04
CA LEU A 108 -20.52 12.78 -3.88
C LEU A 108 -21.55 13.47 -2.97
N SER A 109 -22.58 12.73 -2.56
CA SER A 109 -23.46 13.15 -1.48
C SER A 109 -22.79 13.03 -0.11
N ASP A 110 -23.36 13.66 0.93
CA ASP A 110 -22.90 13.46 2.32
C ASP A 110 -22.88 11.98 2.72
N LEU A 111 -23.89 11.21 2.27
CA LEU A 111 -23.97 9.78 2.53
C LEU A 111 -22.83 9.02 1.83
N ASP A 112 -22.49 9.39 0.60
CA ASP A 112 -21.37 8.76 -0.12
C ASP A 112 -20.02 9.06 0.54
N ILE A 113 -19.83 10.29 1.01
CA ILE A 113 -18.61 10.68 1.71
C ILE A 113 -18.45 9.84 2.98
N ARG A 114 -19.51 9.72 3.79
CA ARG A 114 -19.51 8.87 4.99
C ARG A 114 -19.24 7.41 4.65
N TYR A 115 -19.86 6.90 3.58
CA TYR A 115 -19.68 5.54 3.11
C TYR A 115 -18.22 5.26 2.73
N TYR A 116 -17.62 6.05 1.84
CA TYR A 116 -16.24 5.82 1.40
C TYR A 116 -15.22 6.07 2.50
N LEU A 117 -15.47 7.02 3.41
CA LEU A 117 -14.63 7.20 4.58
C LEU A 117 -14.66 5.95 5.48
N TYR A 118 -15.83 5.35 5.68
CA TYR A 118 -15.96 4.12 6.44
C TYR A 118 -15.26 2.94 5.76
N GLU A 119 -15.40 2.80 4.44
CA GLU A 119 -14.69 1.77 3.68
C GLU A 119 -13.16 1.93 3.74
N LEU A 120 -12.66 3.17 3.73
CA LEU A 120 -11.24 3.46 3.94
C LEU A 120 -10.80 3.12 5.37
N LEU A 121 -11.60 3.44 6.38
CA LEU A 121 -11.30 3.10 7.77
C LEU A 121 -11.19 1.58 7.99
N LYS A 122 -12.01 0.76 7.30
CA LYS A 122 -11.86 -0.70 7.33
C LYS A 122 -10.50 -1.15 6.79
N ALA A 123 -10.03 -0.58 5.68
CA ALA A 123 -8.72 -0.90 5.12
C ALA A 123 -7.59 -0.54 6.09
N LEU A 124 -7.69 0.62 6.75
CA LEU A 124 -6.70 1.11 7.70
C LEU A 124 -6.69 0.29 9.00
N ASP A 125 -7.85 -0.01 9.57
CA ASP A 125 -7.93 -0.87 10.75
C ASP A 125 -7.37 -2.26 10.44
N TYR A 126 -7.74 -2.84 9.28
CA TYR A 126 -7.16 -4.11 8.85
C TYR A 126 -5.63 -4.05 8.76
N CYS A 127 -5.05 -3.10 8.01
CA CYS A 127 -3.59 -3.07 7.87
C CYS A 127 -2.87 -2.78 9.19
N HIS A 128 -3.43 -1.92 10.04
CA HIS A 128 -2.88 -1.67 11.37
C HIS A 128 -2.96 -2.90 12.27
N SER A 129 -4.04 -3.68 12.21
CA SER A 129 -4.17 -4.96 12.92
C SER A 129 -3.16 -6.01 12.45
N GLN A 130 -2.67 -5.89 11.21
CA GLN A 130 -1.57 -6.67 10.64
C GLN A 130 -0.18 -6.05 10.95
N GLY A 131 -0.11 -5.03 11.81
CA GLY A 131 1.14 -4.38 12.18
C GLY A 131 1.77 -3.55 11.06
N ILE A 132 1.00 -3.09 10.07
CA ILE A 132 1.50 -2.37 8.90
C ILE A 132 0.90 -0.96 8.84
N MET A 133 1.76 0.03 8.64
CA MET A 133 1.40 1.43 8.42
C MET A 133 1.49 1.75 6.93
N HIS A 134 0.45 2.30 6.32
CA HIS A 134 0.49 2.68 4.89
C HIS A 134 1.40 3.89 4.60
N ARG A 135 1.39 4.91 5.47
CA ARG A 135 2.24 6.13 5.41
C ARG A 135 2.09 7.06 4.18
N ASP A 136 1.11 6.85 3.30
CA ASP A 136 0.83 7.75 2.17
C ASP A 136 -0.66 7.72 1.78
N VAL A 137 -1.53 7.71 2.79
CA VAL A 137 -2.98 7.78 2.58
C VAL A 137 -3.33 9.17 2.04
N LYS A 138 -3.85 9.20 0.82
CA LYS A 138 -4.27 10.41 0.10
C LYS A 138 -5.28 10.02 -0.98
N PRO A 139 -6.09 10.96 -1.50
CA PRO A 139 -7.10 10.62 -2.50
C PRO A 139 -6.58 9.90 -3.75
N HIS A 140 -5.34 10.18 -4.18
CA HIS A 140 -4.74 9.51 -5.33
C HIS A 140 -4.46 8.01 -5.10
N ASN A 141 -4.37 7.60 -3.83
CA ASN A 141 -4.10 6.22 -3.44
C ASN A 141 -5.38 5.50 -2.99
N VAL A 142 -6.55 6.10 -3.23
CA VAL A 142 -7.86 5.50 -2.95
C VAL A 142 -8.59 5.35 -4.27
N MET A 143 -8.65 4.11 -4.78
CA MET A 143 -9.41 3.80 -5.98
C MET A 143 -10.87 3.54 -5.63
N ILE A 144 -11.79 4.14 -6.39
CA ILE A 144 -13.24 4.01 -6.18
C ILE A 144 -13.91 3.59 -7.48
N ASP A 145 -14.62 2.46 -7.44
CA ASP A 145 -15.62 2.10 -8.44
C ASP A 145 -16.98 2.56 -7.88
N HIS A 146 -17.43 3.75 -8.32
CA HIS A 146 -18.61 4.37 -7.74
C HIS A 146 -19.92 3.65 -8.11
N GLU A 147 -19.97 3.06 -9.31
CA GLU A 147 -21.13 2.30 -9.78
C GLU A 147 -21.34 1.05 -8.92
N LYS A 148 -20.25 0.37 -8.54
CA LYS A 148 -20.31 -0.82 -7.69
C LYS A 148 -20.19 -0.54 -6.19
N LYS A 149 -20.02 0.73 -5.80
CA LYS A 149 -19.70 1.15 -4.42
C LYS A 149 -18.51 0.39 -3.83
N GLN A 150 -17.43 0.23 -4.59
CA GLN A 150 -16.22 -0.47 -4.13
C GLN A 150 -15.04 0.49 -3.94
N LEU A 151 -14.25 0.24 -2.90
CA LEU A 151 -13.03 0.98 -2.59
C LEU A 151 -11.83 0.03 -2.52
N ARG A 152 -10.68 0.48 -3.04
CA ARG A 152 -9.37 -0.16 -2.84
C ARG A 152 -8.33 0.87 -2.44
N LEU A 153 -7.63 0.60 -1.34
CA LEU A 153 -6.42 1.32 -0.94
C LEU A 153 -5.22 0.72 -1.68
N ILE A 154 -4.51 1.57 -2.43
CA ILE A 154 -3.42 1.21 -3.34
C ILE A 154 -2.09 1.89 -2.95
N ASP A 155 -1.01 1.54 -3.66
CA ASP A 155 0.31 2.17 -3.52
C ASP A 155 0.92 2.02 -2.11
N TRP A 156 1.40 0.79 -1.86
CA TRP A 156 2.01 0.38 -0.60
C TRP A 156 3.54 0.57 -0.59
N GLY A 157 4.12 1.23 -1.61
CA GLY A 157 5.59 1.39 -1.73
C GLY A 157 6.23 2.22 -0.61
N LEU A 158 5.44 3.08 0.04
CA LEU A 158 5.84 3.81 1.24
C LEU A 158 5.42 3.15 2.54
N ALA A 159 4.70 2.03 2.53
CA ALA A 159 4.28 1.36 3.75
C ALA A 159 5.45 0.77 4.56
N GLU A 160 5.21 0.42 5.83
CA GLU A 160 6.21 -0.18 6.72
C GLU A 160 5.58 -1.02 7.83
N PHE A 161 6.33 -2.01 8.31
CA PHE A 161 6.02 -2.74 9.54
C PHE A 161 6.27 -1.86 10.78
N TYR A 162 5.28 -1.84 11.68
CA TYR A 162 5.39 -1.16 12.97
C TYR A 162 6.14 -2.02 14.00
N HIS A 163 7.13 -1.45 14.67
CA HIS A 163 7.83 -2.01 15.80
C HIS A 163 7.92 -0.94 16.89
N PRO A 164 7.59 -1.28 18.15
CA PRO A 164 7.69 -0.33 19.25
C PRO A 164 9.10 0.27 19.37
N LYS A 165 9.17 1.58 19.61
CA LYS A 165 10.44 2.32 19.81
C LYS A 165 11.38 2.35 18.60
N GLN A 166 10.96 1.87 17.43
CA GLN A 166 11.73 2.01 16.21
C GLN A 166 11.59 3.43 15.65
N ASP A 167 12.72 4.03 15.28
CA ASP A 167 12.72 5.31 14.56
C ASP A 167 12.42 5.08 13.07
N TYR A 168 11.49 5.86 12.54
CA TYR A 168 11.08 5.81 11.15
C TYR A 168 11.52 7.06 10.40
N ASN A 169 11.82 6.91 9.10
CA ASN A 169 12.10 8.06 8.25
C ASN A 169 10.87 8.97 8.14
N VAL A 170 11.02 10.23 8.56
CA VAL A 170 9.95 11.26 8.54
C VAL A 170 9.69 11.83 7.14
N ARG A 171 10.56 11.55 6.16
CA ARG A 171 10.37 11.95 4.75
C ARG A 171 9.45 10.99 4.00
N VAL A 172 8.27 10.75 4.55
CA VAL A 172 7.16 9.97 3.96
C VAL A 172 5.93 10.86 3.81
N ALA A 173 4.90 10.39 3.09
CA ALA A 173 3.71 11.14 2.70
C ALA A 173 3.95 12.35 1.76
N SER A 174 2.95 12.65 0.93
CA SER A 174 2.91 13.86 0.09
C SER A 174 2.77 15.12 0.97
N ARG A 175 3.38 16.26 0.56
CA ARG A 175 3.56 17.48 1.41
C ARG A 175 2.28 17.96 2.13
N TYR A 176 1.12 17.88 1.50
CA TYR A 176 -0.17 18.32 2.06
C TYR A 176 -0.77 17.37 3.12
N PHE A 177 -0.24 16.15 3.26
CA PHE A 177 -0.75 15.11 4.17
C PHE A 177 0.25 14.74 5.28
N LYS A 178 1.31 15.55 5.44
CA LYS A 178 2.21 15.42 6.58
C LYS A 178 1.57 16.05 7.80
N VAL A 179 1.56 15.33 8.92
CA VAL A 179 1.30 15.93 10.22
C VAL A 179 2.51 16.81 10.54
N GLY A 180 2.27 18.11 10.77
CA GLY A 180 3.28 19.10 11.14
C GLY A 180 3.85 18.90 12.53
#